data_AF-A0A358SQR4-F1
#
_entry.id   AF-A0A358SQR4-F1
#
_cell.length_a   1.000
_cell.length_b   1.000
_cell.length_c   1.000
_cell.angle_alpha   90.00
_cell.angle_beta   90.00
_cell.angle_gamma   90.00
#
_symmetry.space_group_name_H-M   'P 1'
#
loop_
_entity.id
_entity.type
_entity.pdbx_description
1 polymer ?
#
loop_
_entity_poly.entity_id
_entity_poly.type
_entity_poly.pdbx_seq_one_letter_code
_entity_poly.pdbx_strand_id
1 'polypeptide(L)'
;MFTMVRRPAGRRVAAIAAAGGVMLLVTGVSTAGAAASRPAPARAAAAARAAALARAAAAVAAPCAPSQLAAAGVPPIGAPVQTVDQHSGAVVINGIPYVPSGPGSLAHLVIIDRCTLSVRAFGFGDHDEGLHQIRAELGKLDPAALLRYLVILAAPDGLGLTHAGNAYLNDQILRFIGAPPMSIDQSEQPLSVIGVPGSAAGSAFRNYGGDFRGTEGSMTGYLRADPATGRYDFVFADYVPFSTREAGARAGP
;
A
#
# COMPACT_ATOMS: atom_id res chain seq x y z
N MET A 1 -8.26 7.26 51.81
CA MET A 1 -8.09 5.86 51.38
C MET A 1 -6.80 5.81 50.56
N PHE A 2 -5.69 5.36 51.16
CA PHE A 2 -4.35 5.41 50.56
C PHE A 2 -3.96 4.02 50.06
N THR A 3 -3.66 3.91 48.76
CA THR A 3 -3.25 2.65 48.12
C THR A 3 -1.73 2.50 48.20
N MET A 4 -1.28 1.46 48.89
CA MET A 4 0.11 1.11 49.12
C MET A 4 0.65 0.34 47.90
N VAL A 5 1.57 0.93 47.13
CA VAL A 5 2.24 0.24 46.01
C VAL A 5 3.53 -0.42 46.50
N ARG A 6 3.55 -1.76 46.55
CA ARG A 6 4.76 -2.55 46.83
C ARG A 6 5.72 -2.51 45.63
N ARG A 7 6.95 -2.04 45.84
CA ARG A 7 8.08 -2.22 44.91
C ARG A 7 8.71 -3.61 45.10
N PRO A 8 9.04 -4.36 44.03
CA PRO A 8 9.85 -5.55 44.15
C PRO A 8 11.32 -5.19 44.36
N ALA A 9 11.95 -5.92 45.28
CA ALA A 9 13.34 -5.83 45.64
C ALA A 9 14.23 -6.55 44.61
N GLY A 10 15.45 -6.04 44.42
CA GLY A 10 16.59 -6.86 44.06
C GLY A 10 17.16 -6.66 42.65
N ARG A 11 18.03 -5.66 42.51
CA ARG A 11 19.21 -5.80 41.64
C ARG A 11 20.35 -4.98 42.23
N ARG A 12 21.28 -5.65 42.91
CA ARG A 12 22.54 -5.06 43.35
C ARG A 12 23.48 -5.05 42.15
N VAL A 13 23.76 -3.86 41.62
CA VAL A 13 24.87 -3.64 40.70
C VAL A 13 26.06 -3.24 41.57
N ALA A 14 27.05 -4.12 41.69
CA ALA A 14 28.33 -3.75 42.25
C ALA A 14 29.17 -3.13 41.12
N ALA A 15 29.41 -1.83 41.19
CA ALA A 15 30.44 -1.18 40.40
C ALA A 15 31.78 -1.38 41.12
N ILE A 16 32.75 -1.98 40.44
CA ILE A 16 34.16 -1.97 40.87
C ILE A 16 34.93 -1.21 39.80
N ALA A 17 35.29 0.03 40.13
CA ALA A 17 36.34 0.75 39.45
C ALA A 17 37.68 0.32 40.08
N ALA A 18 38.58 -0.25 39.29
CA ALA A 18 39.99 -0.34 39.65
C ALA A 18 40.82 -0.25 38.36
N ALA A 19 41.63 0.80 38.31
CA ALA A 19 42.75 0.94 37.40
C ALA A 19 43.80 -0.13 37.70
N GLY A 20 44.52 -0.57 36.66
CA GLY A 20 45.70 -1.42 36.80
C GLY A 20 45.39 -2.90 36.70
N GLY A 21 46.07 -3.56 35.76
CA GLY A 21 45.72 -4.88 35.25
C GLY A 21 45.66 -5.99 36.28
N VAL A 22 44.76 -6.94 36.04
CA VAL A 22 44.74 -8.23 36.73
C VAL A 22 44.38 -9.34 35.75
N MET A 23 45.20 -10.38 35.86
CA MET A 23 45.23 -11.70 35.26
C MET A 23 43.86 -12.43 35.30
N LEU A 24 43.44 -12.96 34.15
CA LEU A 24 42.20 -13.73 34.01
C LEU A 24 42.44 -15.19 34.42
N LEU A 25 42.02 -15.57 35.64
CA LEU A 25 41.99 -16.96 36.07
C LEU A 25 40.65 -17.58 35.65
N VAL A 26 40.67 -18.41 34.60
CA VAL A 26 39.49 -19.15 34.13
C VAL A 26 39.37 -20.43 34.95
N THR A 27 38.48 -20.44 35.95
CA THR A 27 38.07 -21.68 36.63
C THR A 27 36.92 -22.32 35.86
N GLY A 28 37.26 -23.38 35.11
CA GLY A 28 36.28 -24.25 34.47
C GLY A 28 35.52 -25.07 35.52
N VAL A 29 34.21 -24.86 35.61
CA VAL A 29 33.29 -25.77 36.30
C VAL A 29 32.55 -26.57 35.25
N SER A 30 33.00 -27.81 35.03
CA SER A 30 32.33 -28.80 34.21
C SER A 30 31.16 -29.38 35.00
N THR A 31 29.93 -29.06 34.59
CA THR A 31 28.71 -29.74 35.06
C THR A 31 28.21 -30.64 33.94
N ALA A 32 28.65 -31.90 33.97
CA ALA A 32 28.02 -32.97 33.22
C ALA A 32 26.70 -33.33 33.94
N GLY A 33 25.57 -32.97 33.34
CA GLY A 33 24.22 -33.22 33.84
C GLY A 33 23.29 -33.66 32.71
N ALA A 34 22.56 -34.74 32.96
CA ALA A 34 21.90 -35.60 31.99
C ALA A 34 20.71 -34.97 31.21
N ALA A 35 20.66 -35.38 29.94
CA ALA A 35 19.49 -35.72 29.12
C ALA A 35 18.09 -35.17 29.51
N ALA A 36 17.56 -34.29 28.65
CA ALA A 36 16.21 -34.39 28.10
C ALA A 36 16.09 -33.47 26.86
N SER A 37 16.45 -33.99 25.69
CA SER A 37 16.25 -33.32 24.41
C SER A 37 14.76 -33.22 24.06
N ARG A 38 14.12 -32.09 24.41
CA ARG A 38 12.85 -31.67 23.81
C ARG A 38 13.00 -30.32 23.09
N PRO A 39 13.47 -30.27 21.84
CA PRO A 39 13.31 -29.12 20.97
C PRO A 39 12.14 -29.33 20.00
N ALA A 40 10.93 -29.60 20.52
CA ALA A 40 9.75 -29.87 19.67
C ALA A 40 8.78 -28.68 19.48
N PRO A 41 8.44 -27.86 20.50
CA PRO A 41 7.33 -26.91 20.35
C PRO A 41 7.67 -25.69 19.47
N ALA A 42 8.91 -25.19 19.53
CA ALA A 42 9.30 -24.00 18.76
C ALA A 42 9.39 -24.26 17.24
N ARG A 43 9.89 -25.43 16.83
CA ARG A 43 9.96 -25.82 15.41
C ARG A 43 8.58 -26.11 14.83
N ALA A 44 7.70 -26.77 15.58
CA ALA A 44 6.32 -27.01 15.15
C ALA A 44 5.54 -25.69 14.98
N ALA A 45 5.68 -24.74 15.91
CA ALA A 45 5.07 -23.42 15.80
C ALA A 45 5.61 -22.61 14.60
N ALA A 46 6.92 -22.64 14.36
CA ALA A 46 7.53 -21.98 13.22
C ALA A 46 7.08 -22.59 11.88
N ALA A 47 7.01 -23.92 11.78
CA ALA A 47 6.52 -24.63 10.59
C ALA A 47 5.03 -24.35 10.32
N ALA A 48 4.19 -24.34 11.36
CA ALA A 48 2.78 -23.99 11.24
C ALA A 48 2.59 -22.54 10.76
N ARG A 49 3.40 -21.60 11.26
CA ARG A 49 3.39 -20.20 10.83
C ARG A 49 3.87 -20.05 9.39
N ALA A 50 4.92 -20.77 8.99
CA ALA A 50 5.40 -20.79 7.60
C ALA A 50 4.37 -21.39 6.64
N ALA A 51 3.71 -22.49 7.01
CA ALA A 51 2.65 -23.10 6.21
C ALA A 51 1.40 -22.20 6.10
N ALA A 52 1.04 -21.50 7.18
CA ALA A 52 -0.05 -20.52 7.15
C ALA A 52 0.29 -19.33 6.25
N LEU A 53 1.52 -18.82 6.30
CA LEU A 53 2.01 -17.77 5.40
C LEU A 53 2.04 -18.24 3.94
N ALA A 54 2.46 -19.48 3.68
CA ALA A 54 2.48 -20.05 2.33
C ALA A 54 1.06 -20.25 1.77
N ARG A 55 0.10 -20.72 2.58
CA ARG A 55 -1.31 -20.83 2.17
C ARG A 55 -1.96 -19.46 1.97
N ALA A 56 -1.66 -18.49 2.84
CA ALA A 56 -2.10 -17.11 2.66
C ALA A 56 -1.52 -16.53 1.37
N ALA A 57 -0.23 -16.72 1.09
CA ALA A 57 0.39 -16.30 -0.17
C ALA A 57 -0.24 -16.98 -1.40
N ALA A 58 -0.54 -18.28 -1.33
CA ALA A 58 -1.20 -19.01 -2.41
C ALA A 58 -2.66 -18.56 -2.65
N ALA A 59 -3.42 -18.29 -1.59
CA ALA A 59 -4.78 -17.75 -1.68
C ALA A 59 -4.78 -16.30 -2.22
N VAL A 60 -3.84 -15.48 -1.76
CA VAL A 60 -3.59 -14.12 -2.25
C VAL A 60 -3.22 -14.12 -3.74
N ALA A 61 -2.58 -15.18 -4.24
CA ALA A 61 -2.13 -15.34 -5.62
C ALA A 61 -3.17 -16.00 -6.57
N ALA A 62 -4.33 -16.43 -6.08
CA ALA A 62 -5.32 -17.05 -6.95
C ALA A 62 -5.80 -16.04 -8.02
N PRO A 63 -5.63 -16.34 -9.32
CA PRO A 63 -6.10 -15.47 -10.38
C PRO A 63 -7.63 -15.40 -10.36
N CYS A 64 -8.19 -14.30 -10.88
CA CYS A 64 -9.63 -14.23 -11.07
C CYS A 64 -10.05 -15.28 -12.11
N ALA A 65 -11.29 -15.77 -12.03
CA ALA A 65 -11.79 -16.64 -13.08
C ALA A 65 -11.82 -15.86 -14.41
N PRO A 66 -11.38 -16.42 -15.54
CA PRO A 66 -11.39 -15.71 -16.83
C PRO A 66 -12.77 -15.17 -17.21
N SER A 67 -13.83 -15.87 -16.80
CA SER A 67 -15.22 -15.43 -16.97
C SER A 67 -15.56 -14.14 -16.21
N GLN A 68 -14.94 -13.89 -15.06
CA GLN A 68 -15.15 -12.66 -14.29
C GLN A 68 -14.51 -11.45 -14.98
N LEU A 69 -13.32 -11.65 -15.56
CA LEU A 69 -12.65 -10.61 -16.34
C LEU A 69 -13.44 -10.30 -17.62
N ALA A 70 -13.91 -11.32 -18.34
CA ALA A 70 -14.70 -11.12 -19.55
C ALA A 70 -16.07 -10.47 -19.28
N ALA A 71 -16.70 -10.78 -18.15
CA ALA A 71 -18.03 -10.27 -17.79
C ALA A 71 -18.05 -8.77 -17.45
N ALA A 72 -16.89 -8.15 -17.17
CA ALA A 72 -16.81 -6.74 -16.81
C ALA A 72 -17.14 -5.79 -17.99
N GLY A 73 -17.34 -6.31 -19.22
CA GLY A 73 -17.76 -5.50 -20.38
C GLY A 73 -16.70 -4.51 -20.85
N VAL A 74 -15.44 -4.73 -20.47
CA VAL A 74 -14.34 -3.80 -20.74
C VAL A 74 -13.76 -4.06 -22.12
N PRO A 75 -13.52 -3.03 -22.95
CA PRO A 75 -12.81 -3.18 -24.21
C PRO A 75 -11.45 -3.88 -24.03
N PRO A 76 -10.89 -4.53 -25.07
CA PRO A 76 -9.57 -5.15 -24.99
C PRO A 76 -8.45 -4.22 -24.53
N ILE A 77 -8.60 -2.91 -24.79
CA ILE A 77 -7.65 -1.88 -24.37
C ILE A 77 -7.73 -1.54 -22.87
N GLY A 78 -8.78 -1.97 -22.17
CA GLY A 78 -9.03 -1.65 -20.76
C GLY A 78 -10.07 -0.54 -20.55
N ALA A 79 -10.42 -0.28 -19.29
CA ALA A 79 -11.31 0.80 -18.90
C ALA A 79 -10.48 2.07 -18.63
N PRO A 80 -10.72 3.20 -19.30
CA PRO A 80 -9.91 4.40 -19.10
C PRO A 80 -10.06 4.92 -17.67
N VAL A 81 -8.96 5.40 -17.10
CA VAL A 81 -8.89 5.98 -15.75
C VAL A 81 -8.27 7.35 -15.83
N GLN A 82 -8.86 8.29 -15.09
CA GLN A 82 -8.31 9.59 -14.78
C GLN A 82 -8.45 9.80 -13.28
N THR A 83 -7.34 10.01 -12.56
CA THR A 83 -7.39 10.11 -11.09
C THR A 83 -7.89 11.44 -10.57
N VAL A 84 -7.77 12.51 -11.36
CA VAL A 84 -8.34 13.82 -11.07
C VAL A 84 -8.92 14.41 -12.35
N ASP A 85 -10.24 14.57 -12.38
CA ASP A 85 -10.98 15.31 -13.40
C ASP A 85 -10.88 16.82 -13.21
N GLN A 86 -10.72 17.57 -14.31
CA GLN A 86 -10.52 19.02 -14.30
C GLN A 86 -11.70 19.81 -13.75
N HIS A 87 -12.91 19.27 -13.84
CA HIS A 87 -14.14 20.00 -13.55
C HIS A 87 -14.68 19.64 -12.16
N SER A 88 -14.58 18.37 -11.81
CA SER A 88 -15.15 17.82 -10.58
C SER A 88 -14.13 17.45 -9.51
N GLY A 89 -12.83 17.40 -9.85
CA GLY A 89 -11.79 16.86 -8.96
C GLY A 89 -11.88 15.33 -8.76
N ALA A 90 -12.90 14.69 -9.32
CA ALA A 90 -13.20 13.30 -9.06
C ALA A 90 -12.29 12.33 -9.82
N VAL A 91 -12.21 11.10 -9.31
CA VAL A 91 -11.64 9.97 -10.04
C VAL A 91 -12.67 9.51 -11.07
N VAL A 92 -12.31 9.49 -12.35
CA VAL A 92 -13.18 9.04 -13.44
C VAL A 92 -12.69 7.68 -13.93
N ILE A 93 -13.60 6.70 -13.97
CA ILE A 93 -13.32 5.35 -14.50
C ILE A 93 -14.37 5.03 -15.55
N ASN A 94 -13.93 4.74 -16.78
CA ASN A 94 -14.80 4.49 -17.92
C ASN A 94 -15.81 5.61 -18.19
N GLY A 95 -15.38 6.87 -18.02
CA GLY A 95 -16.24 8.05 -18.18
C GLY A 95 -17.24 8.28 -17.03
N ILE A 96 -17.27 7.41 -16.02
CA ILE A 96 -18.13 7.56 -14.84
C ILE A 96 -17.34 8.28 -13.75
N PRO A 97 -17.77 9.48 -13.31
CA PRO A 97 -17.12 10.18 -12.21
C PRO A 97 -17.51 9.54 -10.87
N TYR A 98 -16.51 9.19 -10.09
CA TYR A 98 -16.66 8.72 -8.72
C TYR A 98 -16.36 9.88 -7.78
N VAL A 99 -17.33 10.79 -7.69
CA VAL A 99 -17.31 11.89 -6.71
C VAL A 99 -17.73 11.31 -5.37
N PRO A 100 -16.90 11.35 -4.33
CA PRO A 100 -17.40 10.94 -3.04
C PRO A 100 -18.42 11.95 -2.50
N SER A 101 -19.40 11.44 -1.78
CA SER A 101 -20.47 12.21 -1.17
C SER A 101 -19.95 13.15 -0.08
N GLY A 102 -19.77 14.44 -0.40
CA GLY A 102 -19.50 15.49 0.58
C GLY A 102 -18.92 16.77 -0.03
N PRO A 103 -19.50 17.97 0.24
CA PRO A 103 -18.85 19.22 -0.12
C PRO A 103 -17.54 19.40 0.66
N GLY A 104 -16.47 19.86 -0.01
CA GLY A 104 -15.18 20.18 0.62
C GLY A 104 -14.27 18.98 0.89
N SER A 105 -14.43 17.88 0.17
CA SER A 105 -13.53 16.72 0.29
C SER A 105 -12.14 17.05 -0.24
N LEU A 106 -11.14 17.07 0.65
CA LEU A 106 -9.73 17.32 0.35
C LEU A 106 -9.07 16.12 -0.33
N ALA A 107 -9.48 14.92 0.06
CA ALA A 107 -8.95 13.66 -0.47
C ALA A 107 -10.07 12.73 -0.94
N HIS A 108 -9.78 11.95 -1.97
CA HIS A 108 -10.63 10.93 -2.54
C HIS A 108 -9.92 9.57 -2.45
N LEU A 109 -10.60 8.58 -1.89
CA LEU A 109 -10.16 7.19 -1.88
C LEU A 109 -11.09 6.39 -2.78
N VAL A 110 -10.54 5.75 -3.80
CA VAL A 110 -11.26 4.81 -4.65
C VAL A 110 -10.63 3.43 -4.49
N ILE A 111 -11.46 2.44 -4.16
CA ILE A 111 -11.08 1.04 -4.03
C ILE A 111 -11.78 0.26 -5.13
N ILE A 112 -11.00 -0.42 -5.96
CA ILE A 112 -11.47 -1.20 -7.10
C ILE A 112 -11.18 -2.68 -6.84
N ASP A 113 -12.18 -3.53 -7.03
CA ASP A 113 -11.96 -4.97 -7.12
C ASP A 113 -11.35 -5.32 -8.48
N ARG A 114 -10.12 -5.81 -8.50
CA ARG A 114 -9.38 -6.13 -9.73
C ARG A 114 -9.91 -7.37 -10.46
N CYS A 115 -10.88 -8.09 -9.92
CA CYS A 115 -11.57 -9.18 -10.61
C CYS A 115 -12.86 -8.73 -11.30
N THR A 116 -13.63 -7.85 -10.64
CA THR A 116 -14.99 -7.49 -11.09
C THR A 116 -15.12 -6.04 -11.54
N LEU A 117 -14.08 -5.22 -11.34
CA LEU A 117 -14.11 -3.76 -11.47
C LEU A 117 -15.20 -3.07 -10.67
N SER A 118 -15.68 -3.72 -9.60
CA SER A 118 -16.59 -3.08 -8.66
C SER A 118 -15.84 -1.97 -7.92
N VAL A 119 -16.40 -0.76 -7.96
CA VAL A 119 -15.78 0.45 -7.42
C VAL A 119 -16.48 0.88 -6.13
N ARG A 120 -15.70 1.25 -5.12
CA ARG A 120 -16.15 1.97 -3.92
C ARG A 120 -15.36 3.26 -3.81
N ALA A 121 -16.05 4.38 -3.61
CA ALA A 121 -15.43 5.70 -3.53
C ALA A 121 -15.82 6.40 -2.23
N PHE A 122 -14.85 7.07 -1.61
CA PHE A 122 -14.97 7.76 -0.33
C PHE A 122 -14.24 9.10 -0.39
N GLY A 123 -14.73 10.06 0.39
CA GLY A 123 -14.23 11.42 0.40
C GLY A 123 -14.10 11.91 1.83
N PHE A 124 -13.07 12.71 2.06
CA PHE A 124 -12.63 13.11 3.37
C PHE A 124 -12.33 14.61 3.36
N GLY A 125 -13.04 15.36 4.21
CA GLY A 125 -12.97 16.83 4.25
C GLY A 125 -12.10 17.41 5.37
N ASP A 126 -11.64 16.58 6.31
CA ASP A 126 -10.74 17.00 7.40
C ASP A 126 -9.34 16.43 7.12
N HIS A 127 -8.29 17.23 7.33
CA HIS A 127 -6.90 16.91 7.00
C HIS A 127 -6.43 15.63 7.70
N ASP A 128 -6.24 15.66 9.02
CA ASP A 128 -5.65 14.54 9.76
C ASP A 128 -6.69 13.46 10.09
N GLU A 129 -7.94 13.86 10.40
CA GLU A 129 -9.03 12.91 10.68
C GLU A 129 -9.43 12.14 9.41
N GLY A 130 -9.34 12.78 8.24
CA GLY A 130 -9.55 12.12 6.95
C GLY A 130 -8.59 10.96 6.70
N LEU A 131 -7.33 11.08 7.14
CA LEU A 131 -6.36 9.98 7.03
C LEU A 131 -6.74 8.78 7.90
N HIS A 132 -7.26 9.02 9.11
CA HIS A 132 -7.76 7.94 9.96
C HIS A 132 -8.95 7.22 9.33
N GLN A 133 -9.86 7.96 8.71
CA GLN A 133 -11.00 7.39 7.99
C GLN A 133 -10.56 6.60 6.75
N ILE A 134 -9.61 7.11 5.95
CA ILE A 134 -8.98 6.37 4.86
C ILE A 134 -8.40 5.05 5.37
N ARG A 135 -7.63 5.10 6.47
CA ARG A 135 -7.01 3.90 7.05
C ARG A 135 -8.05 2.92 7.57
N ALA A 136 -9.17 3.41 8.12
CA ALA A 136 -10.27 2.59 8.58
C ALA A 136 -10.94 1.85 7.40
N GLU A 137 -11.23 2.53 6.29
CA GLU A 137 -11.79 1.89 5.09
C GLU A 137 -10.83 0.84 4.50
N LEU A 138 -9.53 1.15 4.43
CA LEU A 138 -8.51 0.18 4.00
C LEU A 138 -8.39 -1.01 4.98
N GLY A 139 -8.69 -0.81 6.27
CA GLY A 139 -8.71 -1.86 7.28
C GLY A 139 -9.88 -2.85 7.14
N LYS A 140 -10.92 -2.49 6.37
CA LYS A 140 -12.06 -3.39 6.07
C LYS A 140 -11.77 -4.35 4.92
N LEU A 141 -10.64 -4.20 4.22
CA LEU A 141 -10.23 -5.13 3.18
C LEU A 141 -9.82 -6.46 3.80
N ASP A 142 -10.19 -7.56 3.14
CA ASP A 142 -9.76 -8.90 3.56
C ASP A 142 -8.23 -9.00 3.50
N PRO A 143 -7.54 -9.24 4.63
CA PRO A 143 -6.09 -9.37 4.67
C PRO A 143 -5.55 -10.51 3.79
N ALA A 144 -6.35 -11.55 3.56
CA ALA A 144 -5.99 -12.68 2.70
C ALA A 144 -6.25 -12.40 1.21
N ALA A 145 -6.83 -11.25 0.86
CA ALA A 145 -7.14 -10.86 -0.51
C ALA A 145 -6.70 -9.44 -0.83
N LEU A 146 -5.71 -8.87 -0.11
CA LEU A 146 -5.26 -7.49 -0.33
C LEU A 146 -4.87 -7.21 -1.78
N LEU A 147 -4.14 -8.15 -2.42
CA LEU A 147 -3.74 -8.01 -3.81
C LEU A 147 -4.93 -8.02 -4.80
N ARG A 148 -6.14 -8.39 -4.38
CA ARG A 148 -7.35 -8.35 -5.21
C ARG A 148 -7.81 -6.91 -5.42
N TYR A 149 -7.39 -5.98 -4.56
CA TYR A 149 -7.83 -4.60 -4.63
C TYR A 149 -6.79 -3.72 -5.32
N LEU A 150 -7.25 -2.71 -6.03
CA LEU A 150 -6.46 -1.57 -6.47
C LEU A 150 -6.99 -0.33 -5.73
N VAL A 151 -6.09 0.49 -5.22
CA VAL A 151 -6.44 1.69 -4.47
C VAL A 151 -5.93 2.90 -5.21
N ILE A 152 -6.79 3.89 -5.38
CA ILE A 152 -6.47 5.21 -5.89
C ILE A 152 -6.70 6.19 -4.75
N LEU A 153 -5.65 6.92 -4.37
CA LEU A 153 -5.73 8.09 -3.49
C LEU A 153 -5.48 9.31 -4.35
N ALA A 154 -6.44 10.22 -4.41
CA ALA A 154 -6.31 11.48 -5.13
C ALA A 154 -6.62 12.64 -4.19
N ALA A 155 -5.83 13.72 -4.26
CA ALA A 155 -6.11 14.95 -3.54
C ALA A 155 -5.90 16.11 -4.52
N PRO A 156 -6.96 16.61 -5.18
CA PRO A 156 -6.84 17.58 -6.27
C PRO A 156 -6.24 18.91 -5.82
N ASP A 157 -6.40 19.26 -4.54
CA ASP A 157 -5.88 20.51 -3.95
C ASP A 157 -4.76 20.25 -2.93
N GLY A 158 -4.23 19.02 -2.90
CA GLY A 158 -3.33 18.54 -1.85
C GLY A 158 -4.05 18.16 -0.55
N LEU A 159 -3.28 17.64 0.41
CA LEU A 159 -3.79 17.12 1.67
C LEU A 159 -3.66 18.10 2.83
N GLY A 160 -2.81 19.14 2.75
CA GLY A 160 -2.66 20.19 3.78
C GLY A 160 -2.33 19.66 5.18
N LEU A 161 -1.49 18.63 5.26
CA LEU A 161 -1.28 17.86 6.50
C LEU A 161 -0.34 18.54 7.48
N THR A 162 -0.51 18.23 8.77
CA THR A 162 0.52 18.52 9.76
C THR A 162 1.75 17.61 9.57
N HIS A 163 2.87 17.90 10.24
CA HIS A 163 4.03 16.99 10.24
C HIS A 163 3.65 15.59 10.77
N ALA A 164 2.80 15.52 11.79
CA ALA A 164 2.30 14.26 12.34
C ALA A 164 1.37 13.55 11.34
N GLY A 165 0.47 14.29 10.69
CA GLY A 165 -0.39 13.79 9.62
C GLY A 165 0.41 13.21 8.45
N ASN A 166 1.45 13.90 7.98
CA ASN A 166 2.31 13.41 6.91
C ASN A 166 3.10 12.15 7.32
N ALA A 167 3.57 12.07 8.57
CA ALA A 167 4.17 10.84 9.09
C ALA A 167 3.17 9.67 9.10
N TYR A 168 1.94 9.93 9.53
CA TYR A 168 0.86 8.93 9.53
C TYR A 168 0.50 8.48 8.10
N LEU A 169 0.35 9.40 7.16
CA LEU A 169 0.12 9.12 5.74
C LEU A 169 1.19 8.17 5.20
N ASN A 170 2.47 8.50 5.42
CA ASN A 170 3.60 7.70 4.97
C ASN A 170 3.61 6.28 5.57
N ASP A 171 3.48 6.19 6.90
CA ASP A 171 3.66 4.93 7.63
C ASP A 171 2.46 3.98 7.50
N GLN A 172 1.24 4.53 7.43
CA GLN A 172 0.00 3.75 7.54
C GLN A 172 -0.73 3.59 6.21
N ILE A 173 -0.62 4.54 5.29
CA ILE A 173 -1.40 4.55 4.05
C ILE A 173 -0.50 4.29 2.84
N LEU A 174 0.50 5.13 2.59
CA LEU A 174 1.36 4.99 1.41
C LEU A 174 2.15 3.69 1.43
N ARG A 175 2.76 3.37 2.58
CA ARG A 175 3.43 2.08 2.77
C ARG A 175 2.47 0.90 2.54
N PHE A 176 1.21 1.02 2.97
CA PHE A 176 0.23 -0.06 2.83
C PHE A 176 -0.16 -0.30 1.37
N ILE A 177 -0.25 0.73 0.54
CA ILE A 177 -0.56 0.62 -0.90
C ILE A 177 0.69 0.42 -1.77
N GLY A 178 1.88 0.29 -1.16
CA GLY A 178 3.15 0.08 -1.86
C GLY A 178 3.76 1.35 -2.46
N ALA A 179 3.28 2.53 -2.08
CA ALA A 179 3.86 3.80 -2.50
C ALA A 179 5.12 4.15 -1.68
N PRO A 180 6.14 4.79 -2.30
CA PRO A 180 7.25 5.33 -1.55
C PRO A 180 6.78 6.50 -0.68
N PRO A 181 7.51 6.82 0.40
CA PRO A 181 7.18 7.96 1.22
C PRO A 181 7.27 9.27 0.41
N MET A 182 6.59 10.28 0.92
CA MET A 182 6.53 11.63 0.38
C MET A 182 6.88 12.68 1.43
N SER A 183 7.46 13.80 0.98
CA SER A 183 7.73 14.95 1.84
C SER A 183 6.44 15.69 2.18
N ILE A 184 6.52 16.56 3.20
CA ILE A 184 5.40 17.42 3.56
C ILE A 184 5.05 18.38 2.42
N ASP A 185 6.05 18.97 1.75
CA ASP A 185 5.86 19.84 0.58
C ASP A 185 5.10 19.13 -0.55
N GLN A 186 5.42 17.86 -0.81
CA GLN A 186 4.69 17.06 -1.81
C GLN A 186 3.25 16.77 -1.38
N SER A 187 2.97 16.74 -0.07
CA SER A 187 1.64 16.46 0.47
C SER A 187 0.73 17.68 0.41
N GLU A 188 1.32 18.86 0.29
CA GLU A 188 0.60 20.11 0.05
C GLU A 188 0.23 20.28 -1.43
N GLN A 189 0.89 19.60 -2.35
CA GLN A 189 0.58 19.71 -3.79
C GLN A 189 -0.58 18.80 -4.21
N PRO A 190 -1.29 19.13 -5.31
CA PRO A 190 -2.18 18.19 -5.98
C PRO A 190 -1.49 16.85 -6.20
N LEU A 191 -2.12 15.75 -5.84
CA LEU A 191 -1.48 14.44 -5.94
C LEU A 191 -2.43 13.34 -6.35
N SER A 192 -1.87 12.32 -6.97
CA SER A 192 -2.52 11.03 -7.17
C SER A 192 -1.55 9.91 -6.87
N VAL A 193 -2.04 8.85 -6.25
CA VAL A 193 -1.31 7.61 -5.99
C VAL A 193 -2.22 6.44 -6.37
N ILE A 194 -1.71 5.52 -7.18
CA ILE A 194 -2.40 4.27 -7.54
C ILE A 194 -1.51 3.11 -7.12
N GLY A 195 -2.01 2.25 -6.24
CA GLY A 195 -1.24 1.14 -5.69
C GLY A 195 -2.09 -0.06 -5.31
N VAL A 196 -1.42 -1.17 -5.02
CA VAL A 196 -2.06 -2.43 -4.63
C VAL A 196 -1.78 -2.66 -3.14
N PRO A 197 -2.81 -2.77 -2.28
CA PRO A 197 -2.62 -3.06 -0.87
C PRO A 197 -1.73 -4.28 -0.61
N GLY A 198 -0.76 -4.13 0.29
CA GLY A 198 0.19 -5.18 0.67
C GLY A 198 1.30 -5.45 -0.35
N SER A 199 1.39 -4.69 -1.44
CA SER A 199 2.49 -4.81 -2.38
C SER A 199 3.80 -4.25 -1.80
N ALA A 200 4.92 -4.59 -2.46
CA ALA A 200 6.23 -4.10 -2.05
C ALA A 200 6.32 -2.57 -2.17
N ALA A 201 7.11 -1.94 -1.30
CA ALA A 201 7.36 -0.51 -1.38
C ALA A 201 7.98 -0.13 -2.73
N GLY A 202 7.48 0.95 -3.34
CA GLY A 202 7.90 1.43 -4.66
C GLY A 202 7.15 0.80 -5.84
N SER A 203 6.15 -0.05 -5.59
CA SER A 203 5.33 -0.64 -6.66
C SER A 203 4.13 0.20 -7.07
N ALA A 204 3.73 1.18 -6.25
CA ALA A 204 2.65 2.10 -6.60
C ALA A 204 3.13 3.20 -7.54
N PHE A 205 2.23 3.64 -8.42
CA PHE A 205 2.41 4.81 -9.24
C PHE A 205 1.99 6.06 -8.48
N ARG A 206 2.69 7.17 -8.73
CA ARG A 206 2.37 8.46 -8.11
C ARG A 206 2.65 9.59 -9.08
N ASN A 207 1.84 10.63 -9.01
CA ASN A 207 2.08 11.89 -9.68
C ASN A 207 1.76 13.05 -8.71
N TYR A 208 2.54 14.12 -8.81
CA TYR A 208 2.39 15.33 -8.00
C TYR A 208 2.32 16.53 -8.95
N GLY A 209 1.48 17.50 -8.61
CA GLY A 209 1.36 18.77 -9.32
C GLY A 209 2.45 19.75 -8.92
N GLY A 210 2.79 20.69 -9.81
CA GLY A 210 3.72 21.77 -9.48
C GLY A 210 3.02 22.92 -8.77
N ASP A 211 1.76 23.19 -9.13
CA ASP A 211 0.93 24.30 -8.68
C ASP A 211 -0.50 23.84 -8.34
N PHE A 212 -1.17 24.57 -7.44
CA PHE A 212 -2.52 24.30 -6.90
C PHE A 212 -3.69 24.49 -7.90
N ARG A 213 -3.48 24.32 -9.22
CA ARG A 213 -4.52 24.57 -10.23
C ARG A 213 -4.47 23.59 -11.40
N GLY A 214 -5.61 22.95 -11.71
CA GLY A 214 -5.81 22.17 -12.94
C GLY A 214 -5.71 20.65 -12.75
N THR A 215 -5.28 19.92 -13.79
CA THR A 215 -5.01 18.47 -13.77
C THR A 215 -3.62 18.11 -13.26
N GLU A 216 -2.92 19.06 -12.65
CA GLU A 216 -1.62 18.79 -12.08
C GLU A 216 -1.75 17.73 -10.98
N GLY A 217 -0.81 16.77 -10.95
CA GLY A 217 -0.92 15.58 -10.10
C GLY A 217 -1.93 14.52 -10.57
N SER A 218 -2.70 14.75 -11.64
CA SER A 218 -3.57 13.73 -12.25
C SER A 218 -2.75 12.66 -12.99
N MET A 219 -3.20 11.42 -12.97
CA MET A 219 -2.68 10.32 -13.79
C MET A 219 -3.78 9.84 -14.73
N THR A 220 -3.41 9.58 -15.99
CA THR A 220 -4.27 8.98 -16.99
C THR A 220 -3.73 7.62 -17.44
N GLY A 221 -4.62 6.67 -17.64
CA GLY A 221 -4.26 5.32 -18.01
C GLY A 221 -5.48 4.44 -18.25
N TYR A 222 -5.28 3.13 -18.16
CA TYR A 222 -6.33 2.13 -18.35
C TYR A 222 -6.24 1.05 -17.26
N LEU A 223 -7.39 0.53 -16.83
CA LEU A 223 -7.48 -0.74 -16.13
C LEU A 223 -7.55 -1.85 -17.17
N ARG A 224 -6.45 -2.56 -17.37
CA ARG A 224 -6.34 -3.62 -18.37
C ARG A 224 -6.17 -4.97 -17.68
N ALA A 225 -6.83 -6.01 -18.20
CA ALA A 225 -6.61 -7.36 -17.71
C ALA A 225 -5.17 -7.78 -18.02
N ASP A 226 -4.42 -8.14 -16.99
CA ASP A 226 -3.10 -8.74 -17.09
C ASP A 226 -3.25 -10.27 -17.08
N PRO A 227 -2.91 -10.96 -18.19
CA PRO A 227 -3.01 -12.42 -18.27
C PRO A 227 -2.05 -13.15 -17.31
N ALA A 228 -0.96 -12.50 -16.87
CA ALA A 228 0.00 -13.11 -15.95
C ALA A 228 -0.53 -13.16 -14.52
N THR A 229 -1.21 -12.10 -14.07
CA THR A 229 -1.80 -12.01 -12.73
C THR A 229 -3.26 -12.48 -12.69
N GLY A 230 -3.91 -12.57 -13.86
CA GLY A 230 -5.32 -12.86 -14.00
C GLY A 230 -6.20 -11.79 -13.35
N ARG A 231 -5.78 -10.52 -13.38
CA ARG A 231 -6.42 -9.38 -12.69
C ARG A 231 -6.37 -8.13 -13.56
N TYR A 232 -7.23 -7.17 -13.29
CA TYR A 232 -7.09 -5.83 -13.85
C TYR A 232 -5.95 -5.07 -13.16
N ASP A 233 -5.07 -4.49 -13.97
CA ASP A 233 -3.95 -3.67 -13.54
C ASP A 233 -4.01 -2.29 -14.18
N PHE A 234 -3.55 -1.28 -13.44
CA PHE A 234 -3.38 0.05 -13.99
C PHE A 234 -2.14 0.07 -14.89
N VAL A 235 -2.34 0.52 -16.12
CA VAL A 235 -1.27 0.77 -17.09
C VAL A 235 -1.37 2.19 -17.58
N PHE A 236 -0.23 2.88 -17.70
CA PHE A 236 -0.21 4.21 -18.31
C PHE A 236 -0.68 4.12 -19.77
N ALA A 237 -1.27 5.22 -20.23
CA ALA A 237 -1.73 5.36 -21.61
C ALA A 237 -0.58 5.54 -22.62
N ASP A 238 0.67 5.23 -22.23
CA ASP A 238 1.83 5.35 -23.11
C ASP A 238 1.55 4.59 -24.41
N TYR A 239 1.32 5.36 -25.47
CA TYR A 239 1.19 4.85 -26.81
C TYR A 239 2.48 4.09 -27.12
N VAL A 240 2.40 2.77 -27.30
CA VAL A 240 3.40 2.11 -28.13
C VAL A 240 3.23 2.73 -29.52
N PRO A 241 4.20 3.49 -30.05
CA PRO A 241 4.07 4.03 -31.39
C PRO A 241 4.03 2.84 -32.36
N PHE A 242 2.84 2.49 -32.82
CA PHE A 242 2.70 1.55 -33.92
C PHE A 242 2.56 2.36 -35.20
N SER A 243 3.52 2.18 -36.11
CA SER A 243 3.44 2.79 -37.43
C SER A 243 2.32 2.11 -38.22
N THR A 244 1.31 2.87 -38.64
CA THR A 244 0.32 2.43 -39.63
C THR A 244 0.82 2.55 -41.06
N ARG A 245 2.08 2.98 -41.29
CA ARG A 245 2.69 2.83 -42.62
C ARG A 245 2.67 1.34 -42.94
N GLU A 246 1.91 0.98 -43.97
CA GLU A 246 1.87 -0.38 -44.49
C GLU A 246 3.30 -0.92 -44.59
N ALA A 247 3.54 -2.09 -44.01
CA ALA A 247 4.78 -2.84 -44.20
C ALA A 247 4.87 -3.24 -45.68
N GLY A 248 5.29 -2.32 -46.54
CA GLY A 248 5.22 -2.51 -47.98
C GLY A 248 5.07 -1.23 -48.81
N ALA A 249 4.83 -0.06 -48.21
CA ALA A 249 4.89 1.20 -48.94
C ALA A 249 6.34 1.46 -49.38
N ARG A 250 6.69 0.95 -50.57
CA ARG A 250 7.93 1.27 -51.27
C ARG A 250 8.07 2.79 -51.26
N ALA A 251 9.23 3.27 -50.82
CA ALA A 251 9.62 4.64 -51.07
C ALA A 251 9.43 4.88 -52.58
N GLY A 252 8.48 5.74 -52.93
CA GLY A 252 8.34 6.23 -54.29
C GLY A 252 9.64 6.94 -54.70
N PRO A 253 9.96 6.96 -56.00
CA PRO A 253 11.23 7.45 -56.52
C PRO A 253 11.56 8.90 -56.09
#